data_AF-A0A131YX13-F1
#
_entry.id   AF-A0A131YX13-F1
#
_cell.length_a   1.000
_cell.length_b   1.000
_cell.length_c   1.000
_cell.angle_alpha   90.00
_cell.angle_beta   90.00
_cell.angle_gamma   90.00
#
_symmetry.space_group_name_H-M   'P 1'
#
loop_
_entity.id
_entity.type
_entity.pdbx_description
1 polymer ?
#
loop_
_entity_poly.entity_id
_entity_poly.type
_entity_poly.pdbx_seq_one_letter_code
_entity_poly.pdbx_strand_id
1 'polypeptide(L)'
;MATRTISFIRRFGCKKEKNFQRIPQPPHPSQKRISLPYIKGASEAIGRNLKKKGITVAHKPTNTLNLLLPKPKDRPPREKAQGVVYKIKCSDCEATYIGETKT
;
A
#
# COMPACT_ATOMS: atom_id res chain seq x y z
N MET A 1 49.33 13.22 -23.12
CA MET A 1 47.95 13.42 -22.62
C MET A 1 47.30 12.05 -22.47
N ALA A 2 47.35 11.47 -21.26
CA ALA A 2 46.79 10.15 -21.00
C ALA A 2 45.31 10.28 -20.63
N THR A 3 44.41 9.74 -21.46
CA THR A 3 42.97 9.70 -21.19
C THR A 3 42.69 8.70 -20.07
N ARG A 4 42.24 9.21 -18.91
CA ARG A 4 41.77 8.40 -17.78
C ARG A 4 40.42 7.80 -18.14
N THR A 5 40.38 6.52 -18.51
CA THR A 5 39.13 5.77 -18.62
C THR A 5 38.58 5.53 -17.21
N ILE A 6 37.45 6.15 -16.89
CA ILE A 6 36.71 5.87 -15.66
C ILE A 6 36.01 4.52 -15.86
N SER A 7 36.62 3.46 -15.33
CA SER A 7 35.99 2.15 -15.24
C SER A 7 34.88 2.20 -14.18
N PHE A 8 33.63 2.21 -14.65
CA PHE A 8 32.43 2.16 -13.83
C PHE A 8 32.34 0.78 -13.15
N ILE A 9 32.76 0.68 -11.90
CA ILE A 9 32.60 -0.54 -11.09
C ILE A 9 31.10 -0.76 -10.86
N ARG A 10 30.48 -1.63 -11.69
CA ARG A 10 29.16 -2.19 -11.39
C ARG A 10 29.28 -3.06 -10.13
N ARG A 11 28.94 -2.50 -8.96
CA ARG A 11 28.58 -3.30 -7.78
C ARG A 11 27.33 -4.11 -8.12
N PHE A 12 27.50 -5.36 -8.50
CA PHE A 12 26.42 -6.33 -8.47
C PHE A 12 26.10 -6.64 -7.00
N GLY A 13 25.07 -6.01 -6.47
CA GLY A 13 24.51 -6.38 -5.17
C GLY A 13 23.93 -7.80 -5.27
N CYS A 14 24.50 -8.72 -4.49
CA CYS A 14 23.95 -10.06 -4.31
C CYS A 14 22.62 -9.93 -3.53
N LYS A 15 21.48 -9.99 -4.25
CA LYS A 15 20.18 -10.17 -3.61
C LYS A 15 20.18 -11.54 -2.95
N LYS A 16 20.37 -11.60 -1.63
CA LYS A 16 20.05 -12.79 -0.85
C LYS A 16 18.54 -12.97 -0.86
N GLU A 17 18.04 -13.83 -1.75
CA GLU A 17 16.69 -14.37 -1.65
C GLU A 17 16.60 -15.21 -0.38
N LYS A 18 16.02 -14.64 0.69
CA LYS A 18 15.65 -15.43 1.87
C LYS A 18 14.40 -16.22 1.51
N ASN A 19 14.60 -17.44 1.04
CA ASN A 19 13.54 -18.43 0.95
C ASN A 19 13.08 -18.75 2.39
N PHE A 20 12.04 -18.06 2.86
CA PHE A 20 11.37 -18.41 4.11
C PHE A 20 10.46 -19.60 3.82
N GLN A 21 11.04 -20.80 3.83
CA GLN A 21 10.28 -22.04 3.90
C GLN A 21 9.32 -21.93 5.09
N ARG A 22 8.02 -21.75 4.82
CA ARG A 22 6.98 -21.79 5.84
C ARG A 22 6.93 -23.22 6.37
N ILE A 23 7.58 -23.48 7.50
CA ILE A 23 7.40 -24.71 8.25
C ILE A 23 5.90 -24.82 8.58
N PRO A 24 5.21 -25.93 8.27
CA PRO A 24 3.83 -26.13 8.67
C PRO A 24 3.74 -26.06 10.18
N GLN A 25 3.04 -25.06 10.70
CA GLN A 25 2.83 -24.92 12.14
C GLN A 25 1.96 -26.11 12.61
N PRO A 26 2.30 -26.76 13.73
CA PRO A 26 1.46 -27.82 14.29
C PRO A 26 0.05 -27.27 14.57
N PRO A 27 -1.01 -28.10 14.48
CA PRO A 27 -2.37 -27.67 14.75
C PRO A 27 -2.42 -27.09 16.17
N HIS A 28 -2.47 -25.76 16.24
CA HIS A 28 -2.48 -25.06 17.50
C HIS A 28 -3.82 -25.34 18.18
N PRO A 29 -3.84 -25.59 19.51
CA PRO A 29 -5.09 -25.65 20.25
C PRO A 29 -5.89 -24.38 19.95
N SER A 30 -7.21 -24.46 19.96
CA SER A 30 -8.15 -23.37 19.68
C SER A 30 -7.92 -22.16 20.62
N GLN A 31 -6.91 -21.36 20.31
CA GLN A 31 -6.51 -20.21 21.10
C GLN A 31 -7.57 -19.13 20.94
N LYS A 32 -8.25 -18.81 22.04
CA LYS A 32 -9.19 -17.69 22.09
C LYS A 32 -8.42 -16.40 21.79
N ARG A 33 -8.82 -15.71 20.71
CA ARG A 33 -8.25 -14.42 20.30
C ARG A 33 -9.25 -13.31 20.52
N ILE A 34 -8.76 -12.17 21.03
CA ILE A 34 -9.57 -10.96 21.24
C ILE A 34 -8.88 -9.81 20.51
N SER A 35 -9.68 -9.00 19.80
CA SER A 35 -9.17 -7.77 19.20
C SER A 35 -9.45 -6.57 20.10
N LEU A 36 -8.41 -5.80 20.42
CA LEU A 36 -8.52 -4.59 21.24
C LEU A 36 -7.92 -3.40 20.49
N PRO A 37 -8.48 -2.19 20.64
CA PRO A 37 -7.82 -0.98 20.14
C PRO A 37 -6.47 -0.77 20.84
N TYR A 38 -5.47 -0.30 20.08
CA TYR A 38 -4.19 0.11 20.67
C TYR A 38 -4.36 1.44 21.41
N ILE A 39 -4.13 1.40 22.72
CA ILE A 39 -4.08 2.57 23.60
C ILE A 39 -2.81 2.40 24.42
N LYS A 40 -1.85 3.32 24.21
CA LYS A 40 -0.52 3.26 24.82
C LYS A 40 -0.62 3.04 26.33
N GLY A 41 0.05 2.01 26.83
CA GLY A 41 0.08 1.62 28.24
C GLY A 41 -1.09 0.73 28.67
N ALA A 42 -2.33 1.12 28.36
CA ALA A 42 -3.52 0.40 28.82
C ALA A 42 -3.73 -0.92 28.08
N SER A 43 -3.66 -0.89 26.74
CA SER A 43 -3.91 -2.07 25.91
C SER A 43 -2.83 -3.15 26.11
N GLU A 44 -1.60 -2.73 26.39
CA GLU A 44 -0.46 -3.61 26.66
C GLU A 44 -0.57 -4.26 28.03
N ALA A 45 -1.00 -3.53 29.05
CA ALA A 45 -1.26 -4.10 30.39
C ALA A 45 -2.36 -5.17 30.33
N ILE A 46 -3.44 -4.88 29.61
CA ILE A 46 -4.54 -5.84 29.39
C ILE A 46 -4.03 -7.06 28.62
N GLY A 47 -3.24 -6.85 27.56
CA GLY A 47 -2.64 -7.93 26.77
C GLY A 47 -1.74 -8.87 27.59
N ARG A 48 -0.91 -8.32 28.49
CA ARG A 48 -0.06 -9.11 29.40
C ARG A 48 -0.90 -9.98 30.34
N ASN A 49 -1.99 -9.43 30.88
CA ASN A 49 -2.87 -10.16 31.79
C ASN A 49 -3.66 -11.26 31.07
N LEU A 50 -4.14 -11.00 29.85
CA LEU A 50 -4.86 -11.98 29.03
C LEU A 50 -3.95 -13.11 28.54
N LYS A 51 -2.68 -12.81 28.24
CA LYS A 51 -1.69 -13.82 27.84
C LYS A 51 -1.45 -14.86 28.94
N LYS A 52 -1.43 -14.46 30.21
CA LYS A 52 -1.35 -15.40 31.36
C LYS A 52 -2.53 -16.36 31.42
N LYS A 53 -3.70 -15.94 30.92
CA LYS A 53 -4.93 -16.75 30.84
C LYS A 53 -5.03 -17.57 29.55
N GLY A 54 -3.97 -17.61 28.73
CA GLY A 54 -3.96 -18.34 27.45
C GLY A 54 -4.77 -17.67 26.33
N ILE A 55 -5.11 -16.38 26.47
CA ILE A 55 -5.84 -15.60 25.47
C ILE A 55 -4.85 -14.71 24.72
N THR A 56 -4.86 -14.80 23.39
CA THR A 56 -3.99 -13.99 22.53
C THR A 56 -4.71 -12.70 22.13
N VAL A 57 -4.07 -11.56 22.37
CA VAL A 57 -4.62 -10.24 22.01
C VAL A 57 -4.04 -9.78 20.68
N ALA A 58 -4.91 -9.33 19.79
CA ALA A 58 -4.55 -8.63 18.56
C ALA A 58 -4.88 -7.13 18.71
N HIS A 59 -3.89 -6.27 18.50
CA HIS A 59 -4.08 -4.83 18.56
C HIS A 59 -4.57 -4.29 17.22
N LYS A 60 -5.66 -3.52 17.25
CA LYS A 60 -6.16 -2.75 16.10
C LYS A 60 -5.83 -1.27 16.33
N PRO A 61 -5.21 -0.58 15.36
CA PRO A 61 -5.04 0.87 15.46
C PRO A 61 -6.42 1.55 15.39
N THR A 62 -6.68 2.51 16.28
CA THR A 62 -7.89 3.34 16.25
C THR A 62 -7.80 4.41 15.17
N ASN A 63 -6.66 5.08 15.09
CA ASN A 63 -6.39 6.12 14.09
C ASN A 63 -5.59 5.55 12.93
N THR A 64 -6.29 5.02 11.92
CA THR A 64 -5.65 4.61 10.67
C THR A 64 -5.33 5.83 9.81
N LEU A 65 -4.26 5.77 9.03
CA LEU A 65 -3.92 6.85 8.10
C LEU A 65 -5.06 7.12 7.11
N ASN A 66 -5.80 6.10 6.69
CA ASN A 66 -6.96 6.26 5.82
C ASN A 66 -8.12 7.01 6.50
N LEU A 67 -8.25 6.93 7.83
CA LEU A 67 -9.24 7.71 8.57
C LEU A 67 -8.85 9.19 8.63
N LEU A 68 -7.57 9.48 8.82
CA LEU A 68 -7.04 10.84 8.89
C LEU A 68 -6.91 11.50 7.50
N LEU A 69 -6.58 10.69 6.48
CA LEU A 69 -6.25 11.12 5.12
C LEU A 69 -7.03 10.25 4.11
N PRO A 70 -8.37 10.42 4.01
CA PRO A 70 -9.23 9.54 3.22
C PRO A 70 -8.99 9.62 1.70
N LYS A 71 -8.39 10.71 1.21
CA LYS A 71 -8.10 10.92 -0.21
C LYS A 71 -6.66 11.42 -0.37
N PRO A 72 -5.66 10.52 -0.46
CA PRO A 72 -4.27 10.93 -0.66
C PRO A 72 -4.01 11.54 -2.04
N LYS A 73 -4.94 11.36 -2.99
CA LYS A 73 -4.93 12.02 -4.30
C LYS A 73 -6.28 12.69 -4.55
N ASP A 74 -6.24 13.94 -4.96
CA ASP A 74 -7.40 14.60 -5.54
C ASP A 74 -7.78 13.91 -6.85
N ARG A 75 -9.08 13.70 -7.05
CA ARG A 75 -9.56 13.20 -8.35
C ARG A 75 -9.48 14.36 -9.34
N PRO A 76 -8.86 14.17 -10.52
CA PRO A 76 -8.92 15.20 -11.54
C PRO A 76 -10.38 15.45 -11.94
N PRO A 77 -10.72 16.67 -12.37
CA PRO A 77 -12.02 16.96 -12.98
C PRO A 77 -12.31 15.96 -14.10
N ARG A 78 -13.59 15.64 -14.32
CA ARG A 78 -14.00 14.64 -15.33
C ARG A 78 -13.44 14.92 -16.72
N GLU A 79 -13.24 16.19 -17.06
CA GLU A 79 -12.70 16.63 -18.35
C GLU A 79 -11.21 16.27 -18.55
N LYS A 80 -10.46 16.08 -17.46
CA LYS A 80 -9.02 15.76 -17.46
C LYS A 80 -8.74 14.34 -16.98
N ALA A 81 -9.79 13.55 -16.77
CA ALA A 81 -9.64 12.14 -16.43
C ALA A 81 -9.16 11.36 -17.67
N GLN A 82 -8.42 10.29 -17.43
CA GLN A 82 -7.98 9.38 -18.48
C GLN A 82 -9.14 8.49 -18.95
N GLY A 83 -9.12 8.05 -20.21
CA GLY A 83 -10.20 7.25 -20.81
C GLY A 83 -11.51 8.01 -21.04
N VAL A 84 -11.49 9.35 -21.08
CA VAL A 84 -12.66 10.18 -21.37
C VAL A 84 -12.75 10.40 -22.87
N VAL A 85 -13.95 10.18 -23.42
CA VAL A 85 -14.27 10.50 -24.81
C VAL A 85 -14.76 11.95 -24.87
N TYR A 86 -14.11 12.77 -25.69
CA TYR A 86 -14.48 14.17 -25.87
C TYR A 86 -14.95 14.45 -27.30
N LYS A 87 -15.82 15.46 -27.43
CA LYS A 87 -16.43 15.86 -28.68
C LYS A 87 -16.10 17.33 -28.96
N ILE A 88 -15.33 17.60 -30.01
CA ILE A 88 -15.01 18.97 -30.46
C ILE A 88 -15.80 19.23 -31.74
N LYS A 89 -16.64 20.26 -31.72
CA LYS A 89 -17.38 20.70 -32.91
C LYS A 89 -16.51 21.67 -33.72
N CYS A 90 -16.50 21.52 -35.04
CA CYS A 90 -15.96 22.51 -35.96
C CYS A 90 -16.83 23.79 -35.88
N SER A 91 -16.20 24.97 -35.88
CA SER A 91 -16.88 26.26 -35.91
C SER A 91 -17.49 26.55 -37.29
N ASP A 92 -16.78 26.15 -38.34
CA ASP A 92 -17.04 26.57 -39.72
C ASP A 92 -17.73 25.49 -40.55
N CYS A 93 -18.00 24.32 -39.95
CA CYS A 93 -18.52 23.14 -40.64
C CYS A 93 -19.28 22.20 -39.70
N GLU A 94 -20.13 21.32 -40.25
CA GLU A 94 -20.89 20.33 -39.46
C GLU A 94 -20.02 19.16 -38.95
N ALA A 95 -18.74 19.13 -39.33
CA ALA A 95 -17.83 18.08 -38.90
C ALA A 95 -17.58 18.13 -37.39
N THR A 96 -17.45 16.95 -36.79
CA THR A 96 -17.16 16.82 -35.36
C THR A 96 -16.03 15.82 -35.17
N TYR A 97 -15.00 16.21 -34.42
CA TYR A 97 -13.96 15.31 -33.96
C TYR A 97 -14.39 14.60 -32.67
N ILE A 98 -14.22 13.29 -32.64
CA ILE A 98 -14.44 12.45 -31.46
C ILE A 98 -13.12 11.73 -31.19
N GLY A 99 -12.58 11.90 -30.00
CA GLY A 99 -11.31 11.30 -29.59
C GLY A 99 -11.36 10.82 -28.15
N GLU A 100 -10.44 9.92 -27.79
CA GLU A 100 -10.26 9.42 -26.43
C GLU A 100 -8.94 9.92 -25.84
N THR A 101 -8.92 10.21 -24.54
CA THR A 101 -7.68 10.50 -23.83
C THR A 101 -6.94 9.21 -23.51
N LYS A 102 -5.63 9.18 -23.80
CA LYS A 102 -4.75 8.04 -23.50
C LYS A 102 -4.76 7.67 -22.01
N THR A 103 -4.89 6.38 -21.75
CA THR A 103 -4.81 5.74 -20.42
C THR A 103 -3.39 5.72 -19.86
#